data_AF-A0A352FS33-F1
#
_entry.id   AF-A0A352FS33-F1
#
_cell.length_a   1.000
_cell.length_b   1.000
_cell.length_c   1.000
_cell.angle_alpha   90.00
_cell.angle_beta   90.00
_cell.angle_gamma   90.00
#
_symmetry.space_group_name_H-M   'P 1'
#
loop_
_entity.id
_entity.type
_entity.pdbx_description
1 polymer ?
#
loop_
_entity_poly.entity_id
_entity_poly.type
_entity_poly.pdbx_seq_one_letter_code
_entity_poly.pdbx_strand_id
1 'polypeptide(L)'
;MLALNLTKRTIINLGLFVTVLLCTSQQLSAQVNIRGISIPKKSDKPKTSQPEQTRSNSTNNGTPDRNSAAPQGDVQTNLTAPADYNANLNIGDQAIAVDRFRDVKVVRIAGKSDGAYKVAELKSPDSVQWYSINSVYPYFDYQAFTEIMYNYKHFVTPYLPCFGKKHNLEEKLVTEEGYNAFGARHFSNAEDAQKTLQAEQPKLAELDSQLKSKLGGAAPNTFLEYLSNPAIVSEIVSQRAEYLKCAVGVEDEKPDFRLPVFLSDIRKAQGEAERYAPGEYLYLVSAGDASDELLRAVSRRAREEWAKQWLKDAASRAEFDAEWDKLADIAAKKIPTYKPSAASYRFRDPAGEKLLMGALKNPATLKIFRIGTDTAGWEIQKDNDNLLPSYRYKTMKVYFRDPNDDHPYCRVVSARIKQDYAGGGRYNAEIYRSSVSDEIFGCP
;
A
#
# COMPACT_ATOMS: atom_id res chain seq x y z
N MET A 1 15.01 25.33 -44.11
CA MET A 1 13.61 24.85 -44.26
C MET A 1 13.48 23.54 -43.52
N LEU A 2 12.92 23.55 -42.31
CA LEU A 2 12.55 22.37 -41.54
C LEU A 2 11.29 22.76 -40.76
N ALA A 3 10.15 22.21 -41.19
CA ALA A 3 8.85 22.49 -40.60
C ALA A 3 8.55 21.42 -39.53
N LEU A 4 8.41 21.86 -38.28
CA LEU A 4 7.91 21.03 -37.19
C LEU A 4 6.38 20.94 -37.26
N ASN A 5 5.89 19.71 -37.35
CA ASN A 5 4.47 19.38 -37.22
C ASN A 5 4.15 19.16 -35.74
N LEU A 6 3.59 20.18 -35.08
CA LEU A 6 3.04 20.09 -33.73
C LEU A 6 1.54 19.76 -33.81
N THR A 7 1.16 18.62 -33.24
CA THR A 7 -0.23 18.13 -33.20
C THR A 7 -1.05 18.81 -32.08
N LYS A 8 -2.32 19.09 -32.37
CA LYS A 8 -3.32 19.82 -31.57
C LYS A 8 -3.55 19.37 -30.12
N ARG A 9 -2.96 18.28 -29.63
CA ARG A 9 -3.19 17.76 -28.27
C ARG A 9 -2.43 18.51 -27.18
N THR A 10 -1.35 19.22 -27.51
CA THR A 10 -0.51 19.90 -26.50
C THR A 10 -1.06 21.26 -26.05
N ILE A 11 -1.99 21.86 -26.81
CA ILE A 11 -2.57 23.18 -26.49
C ILE A 11 -3.70 23.08 -25.45
N ILE A 12 -4.38 21.92 -25.35
CA ILE A 12 -5.52 21.75 -24.44
C ILE A 12 -5.06 21.54 -22.98
N ASN A 13 -3.89 20.94 -22.75
CA ASN A 13 -3.38 20.69 -21.40
C ASN A 13 -2.68 21.89 -20.76
N LEU A 14 -2.30 22.93 -21.53
CA LEU A 14 -1.72 24.15 -20.95
C LEU A 14 -2.79 25.14 -20.46
N GLY A 15 -4.01 25.08 -21.02
CA GLY A 15 -5.12 25.97 -20.63
C GLY A 15 -5.81 25.58 -19.32
N LEU A 16 -5.68 24.33 -18.88
CA LEU A 16 -6.37 23.80 -17.69
C LEU A 16 -5.59 24.03 -16.38
N PHE A 17 -4.28 24.31 -16.46
CA PHE A 17 -3.45 24.60 -15.28
C PHE A 17 -3.54 26.06 -14.80
N VAL A 18 -3.99 26.99 -15.65
CA VAL A 18 -4.11 28.42 -15.30
C VAL A 18 -5.43 28.73 -14.57
N THR A 19 -6.49 27.95 -14.80
CA THR A 19 -7.81 28.22 -14.20
C THR A 19 -7.94 27.73 -12.76
N VAL A 20 -7.16 26.73 -12.34
CA VAL A 20 -7.21 26.16 -10.98
C VAL A 20 -6.44 27.03 -9.97
N LEU A 21 -5.55 27.92 -10.42
CA LEU A 21 -4.77 28.79 -9.52
C LEU A 21 -5.46 30.12 -9.14
N LEU A 22 -6.66 30.41 -9.66
CA LEU A 22 -7.34 31.72 -9.49
C LEU A 22 -8.57 31.69 -8.56
N CYS A 23 -8.89 30.57 -7.91
CA CYS A 23 -10.12 30.46 -7.08
C CYS A 23 -9.89 30.33 -5.55
N THR A 24 -8.70 30.61 -5.02
CA THR A 24 -8.46 30.59 -3.56
C THR A 24 -7.94 31.93 -3.05
N SER A 25 -8.80 32.95 -2.95
CA SER A 25 -8.49 34.13 -2.13
C SER A 25 -9.67 35.07 -1.86
N GLN A 26 -10.82 34.58 -1.36
CA GLN A 26 -11.74 35.47 -0.61
C GLN A 26 -12.49 34.69 0.49
N GLN A 27 -11.96 34.73 1.72
CA GLN A 27 -12.79 34.59 2.92
C GLN A 27 -12.65 35.87 3.74
N LEU A 28 -13.72 36.66 3.70
CA LEU A 28 -13.95 37.82 4.53
C LEU A 28 -14.16 37.39 5.97
N SER A 29 -13.47 38.07 6.85
CA SER A 29 -13.55 38.02 8.31
C SER A 29 -14.89 38.59 8.79
N ALA A 30 -15.66 37.78 9.52
CA ALA A 30 -16.74 38.25 10.38
C ALA A 30 -16.32 38.05 11.85
N GLN A 31 -15.99 39.15 12.52
CA GLN A 31 -15.80 39.20 13.97
C GLN A 31 -17.17 39.12 14.65
N VAL A 32 -17.40 38.09 15.45
CA VAL A 32 -18.50 38.05 16.42
C VAL A 32 -17.91 38.20 17.82
N ASN A 33 -18.23 39.33 18.43
CA ASN A 33 -17.83 39.73 19.77
C ASN A 33 -18.88 39.22 20.77
N ILE A 34 -18.56 38.20 21.57
CA ILE A 34 -19.40 37.79 22.71
C ILE A 34 -18.59 38.06 23.98
N ARG A 35 -18.93 39.18 24.62
CA ARG A 35 -18.55 39.50 25.99
C ARG A 35 -19.37 38.66 26.97
N GLY A 36 -18.68 38.14 27.99
CA GLY A 36 -19.25 37.96 29.32
C GLY A 36 -19.68 36.53 29.64
N ILE A 37 -18.83 35.81 30.35
CA ILE A 37 -19.11 35.16 31.64
C ILE A 37 -17.74 34.80 32.25
N SER A 38 -17.45 35.38 33.42
CA SER A 38 -16.34 35.08 34.32
C SER A 38 -16.81 34.09 35.40
N ILE A 39 -15.88 33.51 36.18
CA ILE A 39 -15.98 32.81 37.51
C ILE A 39 -15.24 31.43 37.50
N PRO A 40 -14.44 31.02 38.52
CA PRO A 40 -13.16 31.59 38.97
C PRO A 40 -12.03 30.51 39.12
N LYS A 41 -10.79 30.96 39.36
CA LYS A 41 -9.65 30.12 39.81
C LYS A 41 -9.64 29.93 41.33
N LYS A 42 -9.21 28.75 41.80
CA LYS A 42 -8.62 28.46 43.13
C LYS A 42 -8.01 27.04 43.09
N SER A 43 -6.97 26.63 43.79
CA SER A 43 -5.78 27.18 44.48
C SER A 43 -5.05 25.95 45.05
N ASP A 44 -3.75 26.05 45.29
CA ASP A 44 -2.83 24.99 45.74
C ASP A 44 -3.13 24.30 47.09
N LYS A 45 -2.49 23.12 47.24
CA LYS A 45 -2.40 22.12 48.33
C LYS A 45 -2.29 22.67 49.77
N PRO A 46 -2.50 21.81 50.81
CA PRO A 46 -1.37 21.20 51.53
C PRO A 46 -1.59 19.73 52.01
N LYS A 47 -0.56 19.24 52.73
CA LYS A 47 -0.08 17.87 53.01
C LYS A 47 -0.64 17.25 54.32
N THR A 48 -0.61 15.90 54.36
CA THR A 48 -0.30 15.00 55.51
C THR A 48 -1.31 14.81 56.65
N SER A 49 -1.73 13.55 56.89
CA SER A 49 -1.45 12.76 58.12
C SER A 49 -2.07 11.35 58.08
N GLN A 50 -1.26 10.35 58.44
CA GLN A 50 -1.60 8.98 58.87
C GLN A 50 -2.29 9.01 60.25
N PRO A 51 -3.00 7.96 60.73
CA PRO A 51 -2.40 6.65 61.11
C PRO A 51 -3.41 5.47 60.87
N GLU A 52 -3.27 4.18 61.23
CA GLU A 52 -2.28 3.32 61.88
C GLU A 52 -2.64 1.85 61.55
N GLN A 53 -1.62 0.98 61.39
CA GLN A 53 -1.51 -0.46 61.73
C GLN A 53 -2.67 -1.44 61.42
N THR A 54 -2.47 -2.64 60.84
CA THR A 54 -1.62 -3.72 61.39
C THR A 54 -1.40 -4.87 60.37
N ARG A 55 -0.12 -5.22 60.18
CA ARG A 55 0.56 -6.49 59.76
C ARG A 55 -0.18 -7.64 59.04
N SER A 56 0.45 -8.08 57.94
CA SER A 56 1.05 -9.43 57.80
C SER A 56 2.28 -9.38 56.87
N ASN A 57 3.33 -10.13 57.22
CA ASN A 57 4.74 -10.10 56.75
C ASN A 57 4.94 -10.50 55.26
N SER A 58 5.76 -9.77 54.49
CA SER A 58 7.19 -10.01 54.10
C SER A 58 7.38 -11.25 53.20
N THR A 59 7.92 -11.14 51.97
CA THR A 59 9.33 -10.78 51.68
C THR A 59 9.50 -10.02 50.36
N ASN A 60 10.32 -8.96 50.40
CA ASN A 60 10.77 -8.14 49.27
C ASN A 60 11.70 -8.90 48.30
N ASN A 61 11.58 -8.62 47.00
CA ASN A 61 12.73 -8.56 46.09
C ASN A 61 12.71 -7.18 45.41
N GLY A 62 13.48 -6.27 46.01
CA GLY A 62 13.75 -4.95 45.49
C GLY A 62 14.78 -4.98 44.37
N THR A 63 14.72 -3.93 43.56
CA THR A 63 15.74 -3.42 42.64
C THR A 63 17.16 -3.59 43.20
N PRO A 64 18.16 -4.03 42.41
CA PRO A 64 19.52 -4.18 42.91
C PRO A 64 20.14 -2.81 43.18
N ASP A 65 20.67 -2.70 44.38
CA ASP A 65 21.44 -1.58 44.90
C ASP A 65 22.71 -1.37 44.06
N ARG A 66 22.98 -0.11 43.69
CA ARG A 66 24.08 0.27 42.79
C ARG A 66 25.45 0.33 43.48
N ASN A 67 25.57 -0.12 44.73
CA ASN A 67 26.80 -0.08 45.50
C ASN A 67 26.89 -1.27 46.46
N SER A 68 27.42 -2.39 45.96
CA SER A 68 27.96 -3.46 46.80
C SER A 68 29.19 -4.02 46.11
N ALA A 69 30.35 -3.69 46.67
CA ALA A 69 31.67 -3.90 46.11
C ALA A 69 32.15 -5.34 46.26
N ALA A 70 32.38 -6.01 45.13
CA ALA A 70 33.65 -6.68 44.89
C ALA A 70 34.52 -5.69 44.08
N PRO A 71 35.87 -5.75 44.11
CA PRO A 71 36.70 -4.75 43.44
C PRO A 71 36.46 -4.77 41.92
N GLN A 72 35.56 -3.90 41.44
CA GLN A 72 35.11 -3.77 40.04
C GLN A 72 36.16 -3.12 39.11
N GLY A 73 37.45 -3.24 39.44
CA GLY A 73 38.54 -2.65 38.66
C GLY A 73 38.95 -3.46 37.42
N ASP A 74 38.78 -4.79 37.45
CA ASP A 74 39.53 -5.69 36.54
C ASP A 74 38.67 -6.57 35.63
N VAL A 75 37.34 -6.46 35.66
CA VAL A 75 36.44 -7.28 34.81
C VAL A 75 36.00 -6.49 33.58
N GLN A 76 36.46 -6.90 32.41
CA GLN A 76 36.11 -6.30 31.13
C GLN A 76 34.67 -6.65 30.74
N THR A 77 33.88 -5.65 30.37
CA THR A 77 32.44 -5.82 30.06
C THR A 77 32.11 -5.23 28.69
N ASN A 78 31.48 -6.01 27.81
CA ASN A 78 30.88 -5.49 26.61
C ASN A 78 29.56 -4.79 26.96
N LEU A 79 29.53 -3.46 26.81
CA LEU A 79 28.38 -2.63 27.19
C LEU A 79 27.20 -2.74 26.22
N THR A 80 27.40 -3.31 25.03
CA THR A 80 26.33 -3.48 24.02
C THR A 80 25.62 -4.83 24.12
N ALA A 81 26.21 -5.79 24.82
CA ALA A 81 25.61 -7.11 25.01
C ALA A 81 24.66 -7.14 26.23
N PRO A 82 23.50 -7.82 26.14
CA PRO A 82 22.62 -8.05 27.29
C PRO A 82 23.40 -8.62 28.48
N ALA A 83 23.18 -8.08 29.68
CA ALA A 83 23.95 -8.46 30.87
C ALA A 83 23.78 -9.94 31.26
N ASP A 84 22.69 -10.57 30.83
CA ASP A 84 22.32 -11.97 31.04
C ASP A 84 22.78 -12.90 29.91
N TYR A 85 23.39 -12.39 28.84
CA TYR A 85 23.93 -13.23 27.77
C TYR A 85 25.07 -14.11 28.29
N ASN A 86 24.98 -15.41 27.99
CA ASN A 86 26.01 -16.39 28.33
C ASN A 86 26.15 -17.42 27.20
N ALA A 87 27.33 -17.48 26.60
CA ALA A 87 27.65 -18.44 25.55
C ALA A 87 27.86 -19.89 26.07
N ASN A 88 27.85 -20.10 27.39
CA ASN A 88 28.02 -21.40 28.06
C ASN A 88 29.30 -22.15 27.69
N LEU A 89 30.35 -21.41 27.32
CA LEU A 89 31.65 -21.96 26.92
C LEU A 89 32.36 -22.61 28.09
N ASN A 90 33.18 -23.64 27.85
CA ASN A 90 33.88 -24.45 28.85
C ASN A 90 35.34 -24.03 29.09
N ILE A 91 35.90 -24.45 30.23
CA ILE A 91 37.34 -24.27 30.48
C ILE A 91 38.12 -25.04 29.42
N GLY A 92 39.10 -24.40 28.81
CA GLY A 92 39.88 -24.94 27.69
C GLY A 92 39.38 -24.51 26.31
N ASP A 93 38.13 -24.05 26.19
CA ASP A 93 37.58 -23.59 24.91
C ASP A 93 38.34 -22.36 24.41
N GLN A 94 38.55 -22.30 23.09
CA GLN A 94 38.89 -21.06 22.42
C GLN A 94 37.65 -20.19 22.31
N ALA A 95 37.83 -18.87 22.44
CA ALA A 95 36.74 -17.91 22.43
C ALA A 95 37.20 -16.57 21.87
N ILE A 96 36.23 -15.71 21.61
CA ILE A 96 36.45 -14.29 21.34
C ILE A 96 36.00 -13.50 22.55
N ALA A 97 36.89 -12.68 23.10
CA ALA A 97 36.58 -11.74 24.17
C ALA A 97 36.52 -10.32 23.61
N VAL A 98 35.47 -9.58 24.00
CA VAL A 98 35.28 -8.17 23.63
C VAL A 98 35.33 -7.34 24.91
N ASP A 99 36.21 -6.35 24.95
CA ASP A 99 36.34 -5.50 26.13
C ASP A 99 35.42 -4.28 26.12
N ARG A 100 35.53 -3.44 27.16
CA ARG A 100 34.72 -2.21 27.30
C ARG A 100 34.97 -1.17 26.21
N PHE A 101 36.11 -1.26 25.52
CA PHE A 101 36.50 -0.38 24.42
C PHE A 101 36.16 -0.98 23.05
N ARG A 102 35.46 -2.12 23.02
CA ARG A 102 35.12 -2.89 21.81
C ARG A 102 36.34 -3.56 21.16
N ASP A 103 37.47 -3.68 21.87
CA ASP A 103 38.63 -4.41 21.35
C ASP A 103 38.38 -5.92 21.41
N VAL A 104 38.64 -6.58 20.29
CA VAL A 104 38.38 -8.00 20.08
C VAL A 104 39.66 -8.79 20.25
N LYS A 105 39.65 -9.77 21.14
CA LYS A 105 40.80 -10.64 21.44
C LYS A 105 40.46 -12.10 21.27
N VAL A 106 41.39 -12.85 20.68
CA VAL A 106 41.31 -14.30 20.64
C VAL A 106 41.91 -14.87 21.92
N VAL A 107 41.11 -15.60 22.67
CA VAL A 107 41.47 -16.07 24.01
C VAL A 107 41.22 -17.55 24.19
N ARG A 108 41.78 -18.12 25.26
CA ARG A 108 41.43 -19.42 25.79
C ARG A 108 40.84 -19.26 27.19
N ILE A 109 39.76 -19.97 27.48
CA ILE A 109 39.12 -19.92 28.80
C ILE A 109 39.99 -20.70 29.80
N ALA A 110 40.56 -19.97 30.76
CA ALA A 110 41.42 -20.50 31.81
C ALA A 110 40.66 -20.80 33.11
N GLY A 111 39.47 -20.22 33.30
CA GLY A 111 38.63 -20.46 34.46
C GLY A 111 37.25 -19.82 34.35
N LYS A 112 36.35 -20.19 35.28
CA LYS A 112 35.01 -19.63 35.41
C LYS A 112 34.77 -19.23 36.86
N SER A 113 34.05 -18.14 37.06
CA SER A 113 33.48 -17.69 38.34
C SER A 113 32.05 -17.21 38.08
N ASP A 114 31.22 -17.12 39.12
CA ASP A 114 29.84 -16.62 38.97
C ASP A 114 29.82 -15.28 38.24
N GLY A 115 29.28 -15.28 37.02
CA GLY A 115 29.15 -14.10 36.16
C GLY A 115 30.39 -13.69 35.35
N ALA A 116 31.52 -14.43 35.40
CA ALA A 116 32.72 -14.06 34.65
C ALA A 116 33.58 -15.25 34.17
N TYR A 117 34.29 -15.01 33.07
CA TYR A 117 35.33 -15.89 32.53
C TYR A 117 36.72 -15.32 32.84
N LYS A 118 37.61 -16.17 33.34
CA LYS A 118 39.05 -15.90 33.38
C LYS A 118 39.63 -16.39 32.07
N VAL A 119 40.24 -15.49 31.28
CA VAL A 119 40.74 -15.80 29.94
C VAL A 119 42.22 -15.48 29.82
N ALA A 120 42.95 -16.29 29.05
CA ALA A 120 44.33 -16.04 28.66
C ALA A 120 44.39 -15.71 27.17
N GLU A 121 45.07 -14.63 26.80
CA GLU A 121 45.22 -14.25 25.39
C GLU A 121 46.11 -15.25 24.65
N LEU A 122 45.69 -15.68 23.45
CA LEU A 122 46.46 -16.67 22.68
C LEU A 122 47.83 -16.14 22.20
N LYS A 123 47.93 -14.83 21.95
CA LYS A 123 49.18 -14.17 21.52
C LYS A 123 50.04 -13.71 22.69
N SER A 124 49.52 -13.74 23.92
CA SER A 124 50.23 -13.32 25.13
C SER A 124 49.68 -14.11 26.32
N PRO A 125 50.04 -15.40 26.47
CA PRO A 125 49.40 -16.30 27.45
C PRO A 125 49.55 -15.86 28.91
N ASP A 126 50.58 -15.06 29.19
CA ASP A 126 50.82 -14.47 30.51
C ASP A 126 49.85 -13.31 30.83
N SER A 127 49.18 -12.75 29.81
CA SER A 127 48.10 -11.77 29.96
C SER A 127 46.81 -12.50 30.29
N VAL A 128 46.51 -12.58 31.59
CA VAL A 128 45.29 -13.20 32.10
C VAL A 128 44.36 -12.13 32.65
N GLN A 129 43.15 -12.07 32.10
CA GLN A 129 42.17 -11.04 32.42
C GLN A 129 40.81 -11.67 32.72
N TRP A 130 39.97 -10.94 33.45
CA TRP A 130 38.60 -11.33 33.70
C TRP A 130 37.67 -10.59 32.74
N TYR A 131 36.73 -11.32 32.17
CA TYR A 131 35.68 -10.78 31.31
C TYR A 131 34.32 -11.21 31.86
N SER A 132 33.35 -10.32 31.85
CA SER A 132 31.96 -10.65 32.17
C SER A 132 31.43 -11.71 31.20
N ILE A 133 30.48 -12.55 31.63
CA ILE A 133 29.90 -13.61 30.78
C ILE A 133 29.33 -13.08 29.45
N ASN A 134 28.82 -11.85 29.46
CA ASN A 134 28.27 -11.20 28.27
C ASN A 134 29.34 -10.63 27.32
N SER A 135 30.63 -10.80 27.63
CA SER A 135 31.77 -10.30 26.85
C SER A 135 32.56 -11.40 26.14
N VAL A 136 32.18 -12.67 26.33
CA VAL A 136 32.92 -13.82 25.78
C VAL A 136 32.00 -14.66 24.90
N TYR A 137 32.38 -14.81 23.64
CA TYR A 137 31.59 -15.42 22.58
C TYR A 137 32.27 -16.67 22.01
N PRO A 138 31.51 -17.57 21.36
CA PRO A 138 32.08 -18.69 20.65
C PRO A 138 33.19 -18.24 19.69
N TYR A 139 34.23 -19.06 19.58
CA TYR A 139 35.34 -18.77 18.69
C TYR A 139 34.88 -18.67 17.24
N PHE A 140 35.41 -17.66 16.54
CA PHE A 140 35.45 -17.58 15.09
C PHE A 140 36.78 -16.94 14.69
N ASP A 141 37.20 -17.15 13.44
CA ASP A 141 38.39 -16.50 12.92
C ASP A 141 38.13 -15.00 12.67
N TYR A 142 38.33 -14.19 13.70
CA TYR A 142 38.10 -12.74 13.66
C TYR A 142 39.00 -12.03 12.64
N GLN A 143 40.23 -12.51 12.45
CA GLN A 143 41.13 -11.93 11.47
C GLN A 143 40.62 -12.20 10.06
N ALA A 144 40.26 -13.45 9.74
CA ALA A 144 39.66 -13.79 8.45
C ALA A 144 38.35 -13.03 8.21
N PHE A 145 37.50 -12.89 9.24
CA PHE A 145 36.27 -12.09 9.15
C PHE A 145 36.57 -10.63 8.76
N THR A 146 37.52 -10.00 9.45
CA THR A 146 37.89 -8.60 9.20
C THR A 146 38.48 -8.41 7.79
N GLU A 147 39.31 -9.34 7.33
CA GLU A 147 39.88 -9.34 5.98
C GLU A 147 38.80 -9.50 4.89
N ILE A 148 37.81 -10.36 5.11
CA ILE A 148 36.64 -10.49 4.23
C ILE A 148 35.85 -9.17 4.22
N MET A 149 35.50 -8.66 5.40
CA MET A 149 34.68 -7.45 5.51
C MET A 149 35.36 -6.20 4.94
N TYR A 150 36.70 -6.13 4.96
CA TYR A 150 37.43 -5.07 4.28
C TYR A 150 37.05 -4.98 2.79
N ASN A 151 36.91 -6.12 2.12
CA ASN A 151 36.56 -6.21 0.70
C ASN A 151 35.05 -6.08 0.45
N TYR A 152 34.22 -6.50 1.41
CA TYR A 152 32.79 -6.70 1.19
C TYR A 152 31.86 -5.71 1.87
N LYS A 153 32.35 -4.90 2.81
CA LYS A 153 31.51 -3.99 3.61
C LYS A 153 30.56 -3.14 2.76
N HIS A 154 31.02 -2.61 1.64
CA HIS A 154 30.25 -1.74 0.76
C HIS A 154 29.06 -2.43 0.06
N PHE A 155 29.10 -3.77 -0.08
CA PHE A 155 27.96 -4.53 -0.57
C PHE A 155 26.92 -4.78 0.52
N VAL A 156 27.32 -4.84 1.79
CA VAL A 156 26.40 -5.11 2.92
C VAL A 156 25.74 -3.83 3.42
N THR A 157 26.46 -2.70 3.40
CA THR A 157 25.99 -1.38 3.89
C THR A 157 24.59 -0.99 3.42
N PRO A 158 24.20 -1.13 2.13
CA PRO A 158 22.87 -0.72 1.66
C PRO A 158 21.70 -1.47 2.32
N TYR A 159 21.95 -2.63 2.93
CA TYR A 159 20.93 -3.48 3.55
C TYR A 159 20.78 -3.24 5.05
N LEU A 160 21.68 -2.45 5.66
CA LEU A 160 21.64 -2.16 7.10
C LEU A 160 20.34 -1.46 7.55
N PRO A 161 19.80 -0.44 6.84
CA PRO A 161 18.51 0.15 7.24
C PRO A 161 17.37 -0.87 7.27
N CYS A 162 17.39 -1.83 6.33
CA CYS A 162 16.43 -2.92 6.27
C CYS A 162 16.57 -3.91 7.42
N PHE A 163 17.81 -4.22 7.82
CA PHE A 163 18.09 -5.01 9.02
C PHE A 163 17.53 -4.30 10.25
N GLY A 164 17.78 -2.99 10.39
CA GLY A 164 17.23 -2.17 11.45
C GLY A 164 15.71 -2.25 11.54
N LYS A 165 15.03 -2.03 10.40
CA LYS A 165 13.56 -2.12 10.31
C LYS A 165 13.03 -3.50 10.70
N LYS A 166 13.65 -4.58 10.23
CA LYS A 166 13.23 -5.97 10.51
C LYS A 166 13.34 -6.32 12.00
N HIS A 167 14.38 -5.82 12.67
CA HIS A 167 14.67 -6.11 14.08
C HIS A 167 14.21 -5.00 15.04
N ASN A 168 13.37 -4.07 14.57
CA ASN A 168 12.80 -2.97 15.35
C ASN A 168 13.88 -2.11 16.06
N LEU A 169 14.96 -1.82 15.34
CA LEU A 169 16.08 -0.98 15.82
C LEU A 169 15.92 0.45 15.29
N GLU A 170 16.32 1.43 16.09
CA GLU A 170 16.32 2.84 15.64
C GLU A 170 17.29 3.01 14.47
N GLU A 171 16.81 3.56 13.35
CA GLU A 171 17.57 3.70 12.10
C GLU A 171 18.91 4.42 12.32
N LYS A 172 18.94 5.47 13.16
CA LYS A 172 20.18 6.19 13.51
C LYS A 172 21.23 5.32 14.19
N LEU A 173 20.84 4.30 14.97
CA LEU A 173 21.79 3.39 15.63
C LEU A 173 22.43 2.46 14.60
N VAL A 174 21.65 2.04 13.61
CA VAL A 174 22.07 1.13 12.55
C VAL A 174 22.87 1.85 11.46
N THR A 175 22.54 3.12 11.24
CA THR A 175 23.18 3.97 10.24
C THR A 175 24.36 4.74 10.82
N GLU A 176 24.30 5.50 11.91
CA GLU A 176 25.45 6.30 12.38
C GLU A 176 26.66 5.44 12.82
N GLU A 177 26.46 4.29 13.47
CA GLU A 177 27.56 3.39 13.82
C GLU A 177 28.10 2.59 12.60
N GLY A 178 27.31 2.43 11.53
CA GLY A 178 27.70 1.69 10.31
C GLY A 178 28.05 2.53 9.07
N TYR A 179 27.59 3.78 8.99
CA TYR A 179 27.69 4.71 7.84
C TYR A 179 28.81 5.75 8.01
N ASN A 180 29.24 6.06 9.24
CA ASN A 180 30.19 7.15 9.49
C ASN A 180 31.62 6.89 8.97
N ALA A 181 31.88 5.74 8.36
CA ALA A 181 33.15 5.41 7.70
C ALA A 181 33.05 5.50 6.17
N PHE A 182 33.03 6.71 5.59
CA PHE A 182 33.38 6.99 4.18
C PHE A 182 32.66 6.16 3.06
N GLY A 183 31.57 5.44 3.37
CA GLY A 183 31.01 4.39 2.51
C GLY A 183 29.52 4.50 2.23
N ALA A 184 28.86 5.57 2.67
CA ALA A 184 27.46 5.84 2.38
C ALA A 184 27.26 5.96 0.85
N ARG A 185 26.81 4.88 0.20
CA ARG A 185 26.42 4.93 -1.20
C ARG A 185 25.10 5.69 -1.31
N HIS A 186 25.18 6.88 -1.88
CA HIS A 186 24.00 7.62 -2.30
C HIS A 186 23.60 7.16 -3.69
N PHE A 187 22.44 6.52 -3.79
CA PHE A 187 21.82 6.24 -5.08
C PHE A 187 21.11 7.50 -5.59
N SER A 188 21.25 7.78 -6.87
CA SER A 188 20.67 8.97 -7.49
C SER A 188 19.14 8.89 -7.60
N ASN A 189 18.59 7.67 -7.69
CA ASN A 189 17.16 7.36 -7.69
C ASN A 189 16.93 5.85 -7.41
N ALA A 190 15.67 5.44 -7.25
CA ALA A 190 15.29 4.06 -6.92
C ALA A 190 15.60 3.04 -8.03
N GLU A 191 15.53 3.43 -9.30
CA GLU A 191 15.83 2.55 -10.44
C GLU A 191 17.33 2.22 -10.51
N ASP A 192 18.17 3.23 -10.27
CA ASP A 192 19.63 3.11 -10.16
C ASP A 192 20.04 2.24 -8.97
N ALA A 193 19.37 2.42 -7.82
CA ALA A 193 19.53 1.55 -6.66
C ALA A 193 19.15 0.09 -6.98
N GLN A 194 18.01 -0.12 -7.63
CA GLN A 194 17.54 -1.45 -8.01
C GLN A 194 18.52 -2.16 -8.93
N LYS A 195 18.92 -1.49 -10.02
CA LYS A 195 19.85 -2.05 -11.00
C LYS A 195 21.20 -2.40 -10.37
N THR A 196 21.75 -1.49 -9.56
CA THR A 196 23.06 -1.69 -8.92
C THR A 196 23.01 -2.82 -7.90
N LEU A 197 22.04 -2.79 -6.97
CA LEU A 197 21.93 -3.81 -5.91
C LEU A 197 21.57 -5.20 -6.46
N GLN A 198 20.82 -5.28 -7.57
CA GLN A 198 20.60 -6.53 -8.28
C GLN A 198 21.88 -7.09 -8.91
N ALA A 199 22.67 -6.24 -9.58
CA ALA A 199 23.94 -6.64 -10.20
C ALA A 199 24.98 -7.12 -9.17
N GLU A 200 24.85 -6.69 -7.91
CA GLU A 200 25.75 -7.05 -6.82
C GLU A 200 25.33 -8.29 -6.02
N GLN A 201 24.15 -8.88 -6.30
CA GLN A 201 23.71 -10.12 -5.65
C GLN A 201 24.72 -11.28 -5.75
N PRO A 202 25.43 -11.49 -6.88
CA PRO A 202 26.48 -12.50 -6.95
C PRO A 202 27.62 -12.26 -5.95
N LYS A 203 27.94 -11.00 -5.63
CA LYS A 203 28.96 -10.66 -4.64
C LYS A 203 28.52 -10.97 -3.22
N LEU A 204 27.24 -10.78 -2.90
CA LEU A 204 26.70 -11.24 -1.60
C LEU A 204 26.66 -12.76 -1.50
N ALA A 205 26.42 -13.47 -2.60
CA ALA A 205 26.49 -14.93 -2.63
C ALA A 205 27.93 -15.45 -2.45
N GLU A 206 28.91 -14.76 -3.06
CA GLU A 206 30.34 -15.01 -2.85
C GLU A 206 30.70 -14.79 -1.37
N LEU A 207 30.24 -13.68 -0.77
CA LEU A 207 30.44 -13.38 0.65
C LEU A 207 29.85 -14.45 1.57
N ASP A 208 28.60 -14.88 1.34
CA ASP A 208 27.95 -15.96 2.09
C ASP A 208 28.79 -17.25 2.07
N SER A 209 29.33 -17.60 0.91
CA SER A 209 30.20 -18.77 0.74
C SER A 209 31.52 -18.62 1.50
N GLN A 210 32.13 -17.43 1.46
CA GLN A 210 33.38 -17.14 2.19
C GLN A 210 33.15 -17.18 3.71
N LEU A 211 32.07 -16.57 4.21
CA LEU A 211 31.73 -16.58 5.64
C LEU A 211 31.48 -18.01 6.13
N LYS A 212 30.72 -18.83 5.41
CA LYS A 212 30.49 -20.24 5.77
C LYS A 212 31.79 -21.06 5.79
N SER A 213 32.68 -20.83 4.83
CA SER A 213 33.98 -21.52 4.76
C SER A 213 34.93 -21.11 5.88
N LYS A 214 34.93 -19.82 6.26
CA LYS A 214 35.94 -19.24 7.18
C LYS A 214 35.48 -19.16 8.64
N LEU A 215 34.18 -19.00 8.88
CA LEU A 215 33.61 -18.89 10.23
C LEU A 215 33.07 -20.23 10.76
N GLY A 216 32.95 -21.24 9.91
CA GLY A 216 32.29 -22.49 10.25
C GLY A 216 30.76 -22.37 10.24
N GLY A 217 30.08 -23.40 10.76
CA GLY A 217 28.62 -23.57 10.62
C GLY A 217 27.74 -22.55 11.37
N ALA A 218 28.29 -21.72 12.26
CA ALA A 218 27.52 -20.72 12.99
C ALA A 218 28.32 -19.43 13.18
N ALA A 219 27.79 -18.31 12.69
CA ALA A 219 28.34 -16.98 12.91
C ALA A 219 27.86 -16.44 14.28
N PRO A 220 28.73 -16.25 15.29
CA PRO A 220 28.30 -15.85 16.62
C PRO A 220 27.83 -14.39 16.66
N ASN A 221 26.81 -14.09 17.45
CA ASN A 221 26.42 -12.71 17.71
C ASN A 221 27.32 -12.13 18.80
N THR A 222 28.28 -11.29 18.40
CA THR A 222 29.25 -10.65 19.30
C THR A 222 28.74 -9.33 19.89
N PHE A 223 27.55 -8.89 19.50
CA PHE A 223 26.97 -7.58 19.85
C PHE A 223 27.88 -6.40 19.49
N LEU A 224 28.88 -6.60 18.63
CA LEU A 224 29.66 -5.52 18.02
C LEU A 224 28.78 -4.73 17.04
N GLU A 225 29.33 -3.64 16.53
CA GLU A 225 28.73 -2.85 15.45
C GLU A 225 28.34 -3.71 14.25
N TYR A 226 27.36 -3.26 13.48
CA TYR A 226 26.65 -4.06 12.48
C TYR A 226 27.55 -4.75 11.44
N LEU A 227 28.57 -4.05 10.94
CA LEU A 227 29.52 -4.62 9.97
C LEU A 227 30.64 -5.44 10.61
N SER A 228 30.83 -5.30 11.92
CA SER A 228 31.81 -6.01 12.73
C SER A 228 31.21 -7.25 13.43
N ASN A 229 29.90 -7.45 13.31
CA ASN A 229 29.17 -8.54 13.93
C ASN A 229 28.88 -9.65 12.91
N PRO A 230 29.49 -10.83 13.03
CA PRO A 230 29.38 -11.85 12.01
C PRO A 230 27.96 -12.43 11.90
N ALA A 231 27.16 -12.44 12.97
CA ALA A 231 25.76 -12.87 12.90
C ALA A 231 24.91 -11.96 12.01
N ILE A 232 25.07 -10.64 12.14
CA ILE A 232 24.32 -9.64 11.36
C ILE A 232 24.69 -9.74 9.88
N VAL A 233 25.98 -9.78 9.57
CA VAL A 233 26.45 -9.92 8.18
C VAL A 233 25.96 -11.24 7.58
N SER A 234 26.07 -12.35 8.33
CA SER A 234 25.63 -13.67 7.88
C SER A 234 24.13 -13.71 7.59
N GLU A 235 23.30 -13.06 8.41
CA GLU A 235 21.85 -12.93 8.17
C GLU A 235 21.58 -12.20 6.86
N ILE A 236 22.19 -11.03 6.66
CA ILE A 236 21.97 -10.20 5.46
C ILE A 236 22.33 -10.97 4.19
N VAL A 237 23.46 -11.68 4.16
CA VAL A 237 23.88 -12.38 2.93
C VAL A 237 23.13 -13.68 2.69
N SER A 238 22.74 -14.39 3.75
CA SER A 238 21.96 -15.63 3.63
C SER A 238 20.52 -15.32 3.19
N GLN A 239 19.97 -14.18 3.60
CA GLN A 239 18.65 -13.69 3.23
C GLN A 239 18.70 -12.55 2.19
N ARG A 240 19.77 -12.48 1.39
CA ARG A 240 20.04 -11.38 0.45
C ARG A 240 18.88 -11.02 -0.48
N ALA A 241 18.07 -12.00 -0.89
CA ALA A 241 16.90 -11.76 -1.74
C ALA A 241 15.77 -11.02 -1.01
N GLU A 242 15.55 -11.32 0.27
CA GLU A 242 14.58 -10.61 1.12
C GLU A 242 15.06 -9.19 1.42
N TYR A 243 16.34 -9.05 1.79
CA TYR A 243 16.96 -7.75 2.03
C TYR A 243 17.01 -6.87 0.78
N LEU A 244 17.20 -7.46 -0.41
CA LEU A 244 17.07 -6.76 -1.69
C LEU A 244 15.71 -6.12 -1.86
N LYS A 245 14.63 -6.87 -1.62
CA LYS A 245 13.26 -6.33 -1.75
C LYS A 245 13.08 -5.09 -0.88
N CYS A 246 13.49 -5.17 0.39
CA CYS A 246 13.42 -4.03 1.30
C CYS A 246 14.30 -2.86 0.82
N ALA A 247 15.57 -3.12 0.44
CA ALA A 247 16.53 -2.07 0.12
C ALA A 247 16.20 -1.30 -1.17
N VAL A 248 15.56 -1.96 -2.14
CA VAL A 248 15.14 -1.32 -3.39
C VAL A 248 13.74 -0.70 -3.31
N GLY A 249 13.12 -0.70 -2.13
CA GLY A 249 11.76 -0.19 -1.94
C GLY A 249 10.70 -1.00 -2.69
N VAL A 250 11.01 -2.26 -3.05
CA VAL A 250 9.99 -3.27 -3.38
C VAL A 250 9.41 -3.70 -2.04
N GLU A 251 8.63 -2.80 -1.44
CA GLU A 251 7.57 -3.21 -0.53
C GLU A 251 6.82 -4.32 -1.27
N ASP A 252 6.52 -5.45 -0.62
CA ASP A 252 5.48 -6.36 -1.12
C ASP A 252 4.35 -5.46 -1.61
N GLU A 253 3.98 -5.54 -2.90
CA GLU A 253 2.98 -4.67 -3.52
C GLU A 253 1.85 -4.54 -2.50
N LYS A 254 1.73 -3.35 -1.88
CA LYS A 254 0.63 -3.12 -0.95
C LYS A 254 -0.61 -3.57 -1.70
N PRO A 255 -1.36 -4.57 -1.19
CA PRO A 255 -2.50 -5.10 -1.91
C PRO A 255 -3.33 -3.88 -2.30
N ASP A 256 -3.52 -3.70 -3.60
CA ASP A 256 -4.12 -2.48 -4.12
C ASP A 256 -5.43 -2.29 -3.35
N PHE A 257 -5.50 -1.22 -2.53
CA PHE A 257 -6.56 -1.05 -1.55
C PHE A 257 -7.95 -0.96 -2.20
N ARG A 258 -7.99 -0.81 -3.52
CA ARG A 258 -9.19 -0.80 -4.36
C ARG A 258 -9.69 -2.20 -4.66
N LEU A 259 -8.86 -3.25 -4.58
CA LEU A 259 -9.24 -4.63 -4.90
C LEU A 259 -10.44 -5.11 -4.06
N PRO A 260 -10.47 -4.93 -2.73
CA PRO A 260 -11.61 -5.34 -1.93
C PRO A 260 -12.88 -4.55 -2.27
N VAL A 261 -12.75 -3.29 -2.69
CA VAL A 261 -13.88 -2.44 -3.10
C VAL A 261 -14.50 -2.99 -4.38
N PHE A 262 -13.69 -3.22 -5.42
CA PHE A 262 -14.17 -3.77 -6.68
C PHE A 262 -14.80 -5.16 -6.51
N LEU A 263 -14.19 -6.04 -5.70
CA LEU A 263 -14.77 -7.35 -5.39
C LEU A 263 -16.10 -7.23 -4.64
N SER A 264 -16.24 -6.24 -3.76
CA SER A 264 -17.50 -5.94 -3.07
C SER A 264 -18.58 -5.50 -4.06
N ASP A 265 -18.25 -4.68 -5.05
CA ASP A 265 -19.19 -4.22 -6.07
C ASP A 265 -19.68 -5.37 -6.96
N ILE A 266 -18.79 -6.29 -7.34
CA ILE A 266 -19.16 -7.49 -8.10
C ILE A 266 -20.12 -8.37 -7.29
N ARG A 267 -19.80 -8.61 -6.00
CA ARG A 267 -20.66 -9.42 -5.11
C ARG A 267 -22.02 -8.76 -4.85
N LYS A 268 -22.06 -7.43 -4.77
CA LYS A 268 -23.31 -6.68 -4.70
C LYS A 268 -24.14 -6.88 -5.96
N ALA A 269 -23.53 -6.77 -7.14
CA ALA A 269 -24.20 -7.03 -8.42
C ALA A 269 -24.71 -8.48 -8.52
N GLN A 270 -23.94 -9.47 -8.04
CA GLN A 270 -24.40 -10.87 -7.92
C GLN A 270 -25.67 -10.96 -7.08
N GLY A 271 -25.66 -10.41 -5.86
CA GLY A 271 -26.81 -10.46 -4.95
C GLY A 271 -28.04 -9.70 -5.47
N GLU A 272 -27.87 -8.61 -6.22
CA GLU A 272 -28.98 -7.93 -6.90
C GLU A 272 -29.56 -8.77 -8.04
N ALA A 273 -28.69 -9.30 -8.91
CA ALA A 273 -29.11 -10.12 -10.04
C ALA A 273 -29.80 -11.43 -9.60
N GLU A 274 -29.34 -12.06 -8.51
CA GLU A 274 -29.96 -13.27 -7.96
C GLU A 274 -31.40 -13.01 -7.48
N ARG A 275 -31.61 -11.91 -6.76
CA ARG A 275 -32.90 -11.50 -6.20
C ARG A 275 -33.86 -10.96 -7.24
N TYR A 276 -33.38 -10.54 -8.40
CA TYR A 276 -34.24 -10.01 -9.45
C TYR A 276 -35.33 -11.02 -9.84
N ALA A 277 -36.56 -10.55 -9.77
CA ALA A 277 -37.76 -11.21 -10.25
C ALA A 277 -38.59 -10.19 -11.06
N PRO A 278 -39.03 -10.54 -12.29
CA PRO A 278 -39.89 -9.67 -13.07
C PRO A 278 -41.17 -9.34 -12.29
N GLY A 279 -41.44 -8.04 -12.08
CA GLY A 279 -42.62 -7.55 -11.37
C GLY A 279 -42.38 -7.13 -9.91
N GLU A 280 -41.32 -7.65 -9.27
CA GLU A 280 -40.91 -7.23 -7.92
C GLU A 280 -39.84 -6.13 -7.98
N TYR A 281 -38.96 -6.18 -8.98
CA TYR A 281 -37.84 -5.26 -9.14
C TYR A 281 -37.90 -4.53 -10.49
N LEU A 282 -37.57 -3.23 -10.47
CA LEU A 282 -37.55 -2.38 -11.66
C LEU A 282 -36.28 -2.58 -12.51
N TYR A 283 -35.18 -3.03 -11.90
CA TYR A 283 -33.87 -3.20 -12.52
C TYR A 283 -33.25 -4.53 -12.12
N LEU A 284 -32.47 -5.14 -13.02
CA LEU A 284 -31.73 -6.39 -12.76
C LEU A 284 -30.55 -6.17 -11.80
N VAL A 285 -29.83 -5.08 -12.02
CA VAL A 285 -28.77 -4.55 -11.15
C VAL A 285 -28.94 -3.04 -11.08
N SER A 286 -28.57 -2.45 -9.95
CA SER A 286 -28.66 -1.01 -9.74
C SER A 286 -27.78 -0.24 -10.75
N ALA A 287 -28.25 0.92 -11.19
CA ALA A 287 -27.48 1.77 -12.10
C ALA A 287 -26.17 2.26 -11.45
N GLY A 288 -25.14 2.50 -12.26
CA GLY A 288 -23.82 2.92 -11.81
C GLY A 288 -22.83 1.75 -11.83
N ASP A 289 -22.06 1.57 -10.77
CA ASP A 289 -20.98 0.57 -10.74
C ASP A 289 -21.50 -0.85 -10.97
N ALA A 290 -22.67 -1.21 -10.41
CA ALA A 290 -23.24 -2.55 -10.58
C ALA A 290 -23.71 -2.85 -12.02
N SER A 291 -24.15 -1.84 -12.79
CA SER A 291 -24.45 -2.01 -14.21
C SER A 291 -23.19 -2.25 -15.05
N ASP A 292 -22.08 -1.60 -14.68
CA ASP A 292 -20.79 -1.85 -15.33
C ASP A 292 -20.25 -3.25 -15.00
N GLU A 293 -20.43 -3.73 -13.77
CA GLU A 293 -20.05 -5.11 -13.41
C GLU A 293 -20.84 -6.15 -14.21
N LEU A 294 -22.13 -5.90 -14.46
CA LEU A 294 -22.93 -6.80 -15.30
C LEU A 294 -22.40 -6.85 -16.75
N LEU A 295 -22.01 -5.69 -17.31
CA LEU A 295 -21.39 -5.64 -18.64
C LEU A 295 -20.05 -6.39 -18.67
N ARG A 296 -19.19 -6.18 -17.67
CA ARG A 296 -17.93 -6.91 -17.53
C ARG A 296 -18.16 -8.40 -17.35
N ALA A 297 -19.17 -8.83 -16.60
CA ALA A 297 -19.49 -10.25 -16.47
C ALA A 297 -19.82 -10.91 -17.81
N VAL A 298 -20.54 -10.23 -18.71
CA VAL A 298 -20.98 -10.86 -19.97
C VAL A 298 -20.11 -10.54 -21.18
N SER A 299 -19.27 -9.49 -21.13
CA SER A 299 -18.37 -9.07 -22.22
C SER A 299 -16.92 -9.31 -21.83
N ARG A 300 -16.26 -10.24 -22.51
CA ARG A 300 -14.81 -10.47 -22.36
C ARG A 300 -14.02 -9.21 -22.70
N ARG A 301 -14.42 -8.48 -23.74
CA ARG A 301 -13.78 -7.23 -24.15
C ARG A 301 -13.85 -6.18 -23.05
N ALA A 302 -15.00 -6.02 -22.40
CA ALA A 302 -15.15 -5.08 -21.29
C ALA A 302 -14.26 -5.48 -20.09
N ARG A 303 -14.15 -6.78 -19.76
CA ARG A 303 -13.19 -7.26 -18.75
C ARG A 303 -11.76 -6.89 -19.12
N GLU A 304 -11.37 -7.14 -20.36
CA GLU A 304 -10.01 -6.86 -20.83
C GLU A 304 -9.67 -5.36 -20.84
N GLU A 305 -10.61 -4.50 -21.21
CA GLU A 305 -10.45 -3.04 -21.15
C GLU A 305 -10.31 -2.55 -19.71
N TRP A 306 -11.17 -3.04 -18.81
CA TRP A 306 -11.09 -2.71 -17.39
C TRP A 306 -9.79 -3.21 -16.76
N ALA A 307 -9.41 -4.46 -17.02
CA ALA A 307 -8.20 -5.07 -16.48
C ALA A 307 -6.94 -4.30 -16.92
N LYS A 308 -6.87 -3.82 -18.16
CA LYS A 308 -5.75 -2.99 -18.64
C LYS A 308 -5.64 -1.66 -17.91
N GLN A 309 -6.77 -1.09 -17.49
CA GLN A 309 -6.81 0.19 -16.82
C GLN A 309 -6.50 0.06 -15.32
N TRP A 310 -6.96 -1.03 -14.69
CA TRP A 310 -7.01 -1.12 -13.23
C TRP A 310 -6.11 -2.19 -12.62
N LEU A 311 -5.81 -3.28 -13.32
CA LEU A 311 -5.00 -4.37 -12.80
C LEU A 311 -3.54 -4.25 -13.23
N LYS A 312 -2.63 -4.37 -12.26
CA LYS A 312 -1.17 -4.33 -12.49
C LYS A 312 -0.53 -5.72 -12.49
N ASP A 313 -1.11 -6.67 -11.76
CA ASP A 313 -0.59 -8.02 -11.60
C ASP A 313 -1.57 -9.09 -12.11
N ALA A 314 -1.03 -10.25 -12.48
CA ALA A 314 -1.80 -11.35 -13.06
C ALA A 314 -2.58 -12.18 -12.03
N ALA A 315 -2.18 -12.15 -10.74
CA ALA A 315 -2.82 -12.94 -9.70
C ALA A 315 -4.17 -12.33 -9.30
N SER A 316 -4.24 -11.01 -9.12
CA SER A 316 -5.48 -10.27 -8.88
C SER A 316 -6.52 -10.51 -9.99
N ARG A 317 -6.06 -10.62 -11.24
CA ARG A 317 -6.95 -10.88 -12.38
C ARG A 317 -7.73 -12.19 -12.24
N ALA A 318 -7.09 -13.26 -11.78
CA ALA A 318 -7.74 -14.56 -11.65
C ALA A 318 -8.88 -14.52 -10.62
N GLU A 319 -8.73 -13.75 -9.54
CA GLU A 319 -9.76 -13.58 -8.52
C GLU A 319 -10.99 -12.83 -9.06
N PHE A 320 -10.77 -11.73 -9.81
CA PHE A 320 -11.86 -11.00 -10.45
C PHE A 320 -12.59 -11.83 -11.51
N ASP A 321 -11.83 -12.52 -12.37
CA ASP A 321 -12.41 -13.34 -13.43
C ASP A 321 -13.34 -14.42 -12.84
N ALA A 322 -12.95 -15.04 -11.72
CA ALA A 322 -13.78 -16.02 -11.01
C ALA A 322 -15.10 -15.40 -10.47
N GLU A 323 -15.08 -14.18 -9.93
CA GLU A 323 -16.29 -13.52 -9.43
C GLU A 323 -17.20 -13.02 -10.56
N TRP A 324 -16.63 -12.53 -11.66
CA TRP A 324 -17.42 -12.17 -12.84
C TRP A 324 -18.02 -13.39 -13.53
N ASP A 325 -17.36 -14.54 -13.52
CA ASP A 325 -17.93 -15.78 -14.07
C ASP A 325 -19.16 -16.23 -13.30
N LYS A 326 -19.16 -16.13 -11.97
CA LYS A 326 -20.37 -16.35 -11.16
C LYS A 326 -21.49 -15.40 -11.54
N LEU A 327 -21.19 -14.11 -11.70
CA LEU A 327 -22.17 -13.11 -12.13
C LEU A 327 -22.69 -13.41 -13.55
N ALA A 328 -21.83 -13.88 -14.45
CA ALA A 328 -22.20 -14.27 -15.81
C ALA A 328 -23.19 -15.44 -15.82
N ASP A 329 -22.99 -16.44 -14.95
CA ASP A 329 -23.89 -17.58 -14.79
C ASP A 329 -25.27 -17.16 -14.27
N ILE A 330 -25.32 -16.20 -13.34
CA ILE A 330 -26.58 -15.61 -12.85
C ILE A 330 -27.24 -14.82 -13.98
N ALA A 331 -26.47 -13.97 -14.65
CA ALA A 331 -26.92 -13.11 -15.75
C ALA A 331 -27.51 -13.93 -16.91
N ALA A 332 -26.90 -15.05 -17.28
CA ALA A 332 -27.40 -15.97 -18.30
C ALA A 332 -28.82 -16.50 -18.01
N LYS A 333 -29.16 -16.69 -16.72
CA LYS A 333 -30.50 -17.12 -16.30
C LYS A 333 -31.49 -15.95 -16.25
N LYS A 334 -31.03 -14.77 -15.83
CA LYS A 334 -31.92 -13.64 -15.47
C LYS A 334 -32.13 -12.63 -16.59
N ILE A 335 -31.08 -12.27 -17.35
CA ILE A 335 -31.16 -11.29 -18.45
C ILE A 335 -32.26 -11.63 -19.47
N PRO A 336 -32.46 -12.90 -19.90
CA PRO A 336 -33.53 -13.22 -20.84
C PRO A 336 -34.93 -12.76 -20.38
N THR A 337 -35.16 -12.72 -19.07
CA THR A 337 -36.42 -12.26 -18.44
C THR A 337 -36.48 -10.76 -18.16
N TYR A 338 -35.35 -10.05 -18.25
CA TYR A 338 -35.25 -8.61 -18.08
C TYR A 338 -35.48 -7.92 -19.42
N LYS A 339 -36.70 -7.42 -19.63
CA LYS A 339 -37.14 -6.74 -20.86
C LYS A 339 -37.43 -5.26 -20.60
N PRO A 340 -37.14 -4.38 -21.56
CA PRO A 340 -37.54 -2.99 -21.41
C PRO A 340 -39.06 -2.87 -21.52
N SER A 341 -39.65 -1.96 -20.75
CA SER A 341 -41.09 -1.71 -20.78
C SER A 341 -41.54 -1.26 -22.18
N ALA A 342 -42.58 -1.89 -22.71
CA ALA A 342 -43.19 -1.50 -23.97
C ALA A 342 -43.69 -0.04 -23.95
N ALA A 343 -44.11 0.46 -22.78
CA ALA A 343 -44.57 1.82 -22.59
C ALA A 343 -43.45 2.86 -22.82
N SER A 344 -42.18 2.49 -22.64
CA SER A 344 -41.03 3.37 -22.90
C SER A 344 -40.81 3.73 -24.37
N TYR A 345 -41.56 3.12 -25.29
CA TYR A 345 -41.44 3.33 -26.74
C TYR A 345 -42.79 3.73 -27.36
N ARG A 346 -43.71 4.25 -26.56
CA ARG A 346 -45.10 4.50 -26.97
C ARG A 346 -45.21 5.57 -28.06
N PHE A 347 -44.35 6.58 -28.02
CA PHE A 347 -44.38 7.71 -28.95
C PHE A 347 -43.10 7.80 -29.77
N ARG A 348 -43.25 8.19 -31.04
CA ARG A 348 -42.14 8.42 -31.98
C ARG A 348 -41.77 9.90 -31.98
N ASP A 349 -40.48 10.18 -32.13
CA ASP A 349 -39.96 11.55 -32.25
C ASP A 349 -38.78 11.55 -33.24
N PRO A 350 -39.02 11.77 -34.54
CA PRO A 350 -37.99 11.63 -35.56
C PRO A 350 -36.74 12.49 -35.31
N ALA A 351 -36.90 13.68 -34.72
CA ALA A 351 -35.77 14.55 -34.43
C ALA A 351 -34.95 14.01 -33.24
N GLY A 352 -35.61 13.60 -32.17
CA GLY A 352 -34.96 12.95 -31.02
C GLY A 352 -34.32 11.61 -31.36
N GLU A 353 -34.99 10.80 -32.19
CA GLU A 353 -34.51 9.52 -32.71
C GLU A 353 -33.20 9.73 -33.49
N LYS A 354 -33.16 10.71 -34.39
CA LYS A 354 -31.95 11.03 -35.16
C LYS A 354 -30.78 11.44 -34.24
N LEU A 355 -31.05 12.27 -33.22
CA LEU A 355 -30.03 12.69 -32.26
C LEU A 355 -29.50 11.52 -31.42
N LEU A 356 -30.38 10.62 -30.97
CA LEU A 356 -29.96 9.44 -30.21
C LEU A 356 -29.18 8.46 -31.08
N MET A 357 -29.65 8.18 -32.29
CA MET A 357 -28.96 7.29 -33.23
C MET A 357 -27.58 7.81 -33.64
N GLY A 358 -27.42 9.13 -33.75
CA GLY A 358 -26.12 9.76 -34.01
C GLY A 358 -25.07 9.56 -32.92
N ALA A 359 -25.49 9.13 -31.72
CA ALA A 359 -24.58 8.79 -30.63
C ALA A 359 -24.02 7.36 -30.71
N LEU A 360 -24.70 6.47 -31.45
CA LEU A 360 -24.33 5.07 -31.50
C LEU A 360 -23.15 4.89 -32.45
N LYS A 361 -22.27 3.95 -32.11
CA LYS A 361 -21.21 3.53 -33.02
C LYS A 361 -21.83 2.67 -34.12
N ASN A 362 -21.62 3.05 -35.39
CA ASN A 362 -22.11 2.32 -36.57
C ASN A 362 -23.62 2.01 -36.54
N PRO A 363 -24.50 3.03 -36.42
CA PRO A 363 -25.94 2.82 -36.25
C PRO A 363 -26.60 2.00 -37.37
N ALA A 364 -25.99 1.99 -38.57
CA ALA A 364 -26.49 1.27 -39.74
C ALA A 364 -26.37 -0.27 -39.61
N THR A 365 -25.49 -0.80 -38.75
CA THR A 365 -25.31 -2.25 -38.57
C THR A 365 -26.15 -2.82 -37.43
N LEU A 366 -26.84 -1.96 -36.68
CA LEU A 366 -27.60 -2.36 -35.50
C LEU A 366 -28.96 -2.95 -35.90
N LYS A 367 -29.33 -4.06 -35.26
CA LYS A 367 -30.70 -4.57 -35.35
C LYS A 367 -31.56 -3.86 -34.32
N ILE A 368 -32.26 -2.81 -34.74
CA ILE A 368 -33.17 -2.04 -33.88
C ILE A 368 -34.48 -2.80 -33.72
N PHE A 369 -34.89 -3.05 -32.47
CA PHE A 369 -36.19 -3.65 -32.15
C PHE A 369 -37.24 -2.59 -31.85
N ARG A 370 -36.88 -1.55 -31.08
CA ARG A 370 -37.76 -0.43 -30.73
C ARG A 370 -36.97 0.85 -30.57
N ILE A 371 -37.60 1.97 -30.89
CA ILE A 371 -37.08 3.31 -30.64
C ILE A 371 -38.23 4.26 -30.37
N GLY A 372 -38.08 5.16 -29.41
CA GLY A 372 -39.13 6.12 -29.06
C GLY A 372 -38.95 6.73 -27.68
N THR A 373 -40.06 7.25 -27.14
CA THR A 373 -40.18 7.87 -25.82
C THR A 373 -41.50 7.44 -25.16
N ASP A 374 -41.59 7.53 -23.84
CA ASP A 374 -42.80 7.29 -23.05
C ASP A 374 -43.75 8.49 -23.02
N THR A 375 -43.28 9.69 -23.36
CA THR A 375 -44.06 10.93 -23.32
C THR A 375 -44.30 11.51 -24.72
N ALA A 376 -45.54 11.93 -24.98
CA ALA A 376 -45.91 12.57 -26.25
C ALA A 376 -45.41 14.03 -26.33
N GLY A 377 -45.57 14.75 -25.22
CA GLY A 377 -45.15 16.15 -25.07
C GLY A 377 -43.72 16.30 -24.54
N TRP A 378 -43.33 17.54 -24.33
CA TRP A 378 -42.10 17.87 -23.63
C TRP A 378 -42.35 17.91 -22.12
N GLU A 379 -41.47 17.29 -21.34
CA GLU A 379 -41.41 17.47 -19.89
C GLU A 379 -40.62 18.74 -19.57
N ILE A 380 -40.96 19.44 -18.48
CA ILE A 380 -40.32 20.70 -18.11
C ILE A 380 -39.49 20.49 -16.83
N GLN A 381 -38.17 20.67 -16.94
CA GLN A 381 -37.30 20.80 -15.77
C GLN A 381 -37.37 22.24 -15.27
N LYS A 382 -37.48 22.39 -13.95
CA LYS A 382 -37.46 23.68 -13.27
C LYS A 382 -36.30 23.73 -12.27
N ASP A 383 -35.71 24.91 -12.09
CA ASP A 383 -34.73 25.22 -11.05
C ASP A 383 -35.37 26.10 -9.95
N ASN A 384 -34.67 26.28 -8.83
CA ASN A 384 -35.07 27.09 -7.66
C ASN A 384 -36.48 26.74 -7.14
N ASP A 385 -36.59 25.64 -6.39
CA ASP A 385 -37.85 25.21 -5.75
C ASP A 385 -39.05 25.09 -6.71
N ASN A 386 -38.79 24.66 -7.95
CA ASN A 386 -39.80 24.49 -9.00
C ASN A 386 -40.47 25.79 -9.49
N LEU A 387 -39.83 26.94 -9.31
CA LEU A 387 -40.41 28.23 -9.69
C LEU A 387 -40.15 28.60 -11.16
N LEU A 388 -38.96 28.34 -11.70
CA LEU A 388 -38.59 28.79 -13.05
C LEU A 388 -38.19 27.62 -13.96
N PRO A 389 -38.75 27.52 -15.19
CA PRO A 389 -38.29 26.57 -16.19
C PRO A 389 -36.83 26.82 -16.58
N SER A 390 -36.07 25.75 -16.71
CA SER A 390 -34.65 25.81 -17.11
C SER A 390 -34.44 25.21 -18.48
N TYR A 391 -35.01 24.03 -18.70
CA TYR A 391 -35.07 23.39 -20.00
C TYR A 391 -36.29 22.49 -20.06
N ARG A 392 -36.68 22.12 -21.28
CA ARG A 392 -37.63 21.04 -21.49
C ARG A 392 -36.92 19.85 -22.10
N TYR A 393 -37.41 18.64 -21.81
CA TYR A 393 -36.78 17.41 -22.29
C TYR A 393 -37.79 16.33 -22.71
N LYS A 394 -37.29 15.37 -23.48
CA LYS A 394 -37.91 14.07 -23.72
C LYS A 394 -36.87 12.99 -23.47
N THR A 395 -37.27 11.89 -22.85
CA THR A 395 -36.37 10.76 -22.59
C THR A 395 -36.47 9.77 -23.75
N MET A 396 -35.51 9.85 -24.68
CA MET A 396 -35.45 8.95 -25.83
C MET A 396 -34.74 7.66 -25.44
N LYS A 397 -35.27 6.52 -25.91
CA LYS A 397 -34.68 5.20 -25.76
C LYS A 397 -34.61 4.47 -27.09
N VAL A 398 -33.55 3.70 -27.29
CA VAL A 398 -33.40 2.77 -28.42
C VAL A 398 -33.00 1.40 -27.88
N TYR A 399 -33.72 0.37 -28.30
CA TYR A 399 -33.50 -1.02 -27.93
C TYR A 399 -33.06 -1.83 -29.14
N PHE A 400 -31.86 -2.39 -29.09
CA PHE A 400 -31.20 -2.98 -30.26
C PHE A 400 -30.26 -4.13 -29.90
N ARG A 401 -29.82 -4.89 -30.93
CA ARG A 401 -28.70 -5.84 -30.86
C ARG A 401 -27.59 -5.33 -31.78
N ASP A 402 -26.38 -5.15 -31.26
CA ASP A 402 -25.19 -4.90 -32.08
C ASP A 402 -24.53 -6.23 -32.45
N PRO A 403 -24.52 -6.66 -33.73
CA PRO A 403 -23.88 -7.92 -34.11
C PRO A 403 -22.38 -7.99 -33.75
N ASN A 404 -21.74 -6.85 -33.46
CA ASN A 404 -20.33 -6.79 -33.07
C ASN A 404 -20.08 -6.90 -31.55
N ASP A 405 -21.12 -6.94 -30.71
CA ASP A 405 -20.91 -7.23 -29.28
C ASP A 405 -20.48 -8.70 -29.11
N ASP A 406 -19.55 -8.93 -28.19
CA ASP A 406 -19.01 -10.25 -27.83
C ASP A 406 -19.89 -10.99 -26.80
N HIS A 407 -21.11 -10.50 -26.58
CA HIS A 407 -22.14 -11.11 -25.77
C HIS A 407 -23.44 -11.26 -26.57
N PRO A 408 -24.31 -12.23 -26.25
CA PRO A 408 -25.52 -12.49 -27.04
C PRO A 408 -26.68 -11.52 -26.74
N TYR A 409 -26.55 -10.67 -25.72
CA TYR A 409 -27.64 -9.82 -25.22
C TYR A 409 -27.87 -8.54 -26.02
N CYS A 410 -29.01 -7.93 -25.77
CA CYS A 410 -29.44 -6.68 -26.38
C CYS A 410 -29.12 -5.51 -25.45
N ARG A 411 -29.18 -4.30 -25.99
CA ARG A 411 -28.84 -3.06 -25.29
C ARG A 411 -29.97 -2.06 -25.38
N VAL A 412 -30.15 -1.29 -24.32
CA VAL A 412 -31.00 -0.10 -24.31
C VAL A 412 -30.13 1.10 -24.04
N VAL A 413 -30.01 1.95 -25.06
CA VAL A 413 -29.37 3.25 -24.95
C VAL A 413 -30.44 4.29 -24.70
N SER A 414 -30.25 5.14 -23.69
CA SER A 414 -31.16 6.25 -23.41
C SER A 414 -30.45 7.58 -23.27
N ALA A 415 -31.14 8.66 -23.62
CA ALA A 415 -30.70 10.02 -23.32
C ALA A 415 -31.89 10.98 -23.25
N ARG A 416 -31.69 12.09 -22.52
CA ARG A 416 -32.60 13.23 -22.58
C ARG A 416 -32.26 14.08 -23.80
N ILE A 417 -33.22 14.27 -24.69
CA ILE A 417 -33.16 15.32 -25.70
C ILE A 417 -33.69 16.58 -25.05
N LYS A 418 -32.89 17.65 -25.05
CA LYS A 418 -33.12 18.89 -24.29
C LYS A 418 -33.26 20.08 -25.22
N GLN A 419 -33.98 21.06 -24.71
CA GLN A 419 -34.12 22.38 -25.31
C GLN A 419 -34.18 23.43 -24.21
N ASP A 420 -33.24 24.35 -24.21
CA ASP A 420 -33.09 25.32 -23.11
C ASP A 420 -34.16 26.39 -23.14
N TYR A 421 -34.51 26.87 -21.94
CA TYR A 421 -35.47 27.95 -21.78
C TYR A 421 -34.85 29.28 -22.20
N ALA A 422 -35.55 30.01 -23.06
CA ALA A 422 -35.10 31.27 -23.64
C ALA A 422 -35.68 32.50 -22.92
N GLY A 423 -36.50 32.30 -21.88
CA GLY A 423 -37.27 33.37 -21.23
C GLY A 423 -38.63 33.62 -21.89
N GLY A 424 -39.51 34.34 -21.18
CA GLY A 424 -40.82 34.77 -21.72
C GLY A 424 -41.76 33.65 -22.16
N GLY A 425 -41.67 32.46 -21.55
CA GLY A 425 -42.46 31.28 -21.93
C GLY A 425 -41.98 30.57 -23.20
N ARG A 426 -40.80 30.92 -23.72
CA ARG A 426 -40.25 30.37 -24.97
C ARG A 426 -39.01 29.51 -24.69
N TYR A 427 -38.71 28.63 -25.64
CA TYR A 427 -37.55 27.75 -25.64
C TYR A 427 -36.72 28.00 -26.90
N ASN A 428 -35.41 27.76 -26.82
CA ASN A 428 -34.50 27.91 -27.96
C ASN A 428 -34.90 26.99 -29.12
N ALA A 429 -34.54 27.32 -30.36
CA ALA A 429 -34.84 26.44 -31.50
C ALA A 429 -33.96 25.18 -31.51
N GLU A 430 -32.72 25.30 -31.03
CA GLU A 430 -31.74 24.21 -31.00
C GLU A 430 -32.13 23.12 -30.00
N ILE A 431 -32.03 21.87 -30.43
CA ILE A 431 -32.20 20.69 -29.60
C ILE A 431 -30.88 19.94 -29.53
N TYR A 432 -30.55 19.43 -28.34
CA TYR A 432 -29.32 18.68 -28.13
C TYR A 432 -29.56 17.50 -27.18
N ARG A 433 -28.61 16.57 -27.12
CA ARG A 433 -28.70 15.35 -26.32
C ARG A 433 -27.87 15.49 -25.05
N SER A 434 -28.37 14.99 -23.92
CA SER A 434 -27.58 14.77 -22.70
C SER A 434 -26.49 13.70 -22.88
N SER A 435 -25.78 13.35 -21.80
CA SER A 435 -25.07 12.07 -21.73
C SER A 435 -26.02 10.89 -21.99
N VAL A 436 -25.46 9.82 -22.53
CA VAL A 436 -26.17 8.56 -22.79
C VAL A 436 -25.97 7.61 -21.61
N SER A 437 -27.03 6.88 -21.24
CA SER A 437 -26.95 5.68 -20.41
C SER A 437 -26.98 4.42 -21.27
N ASP A 438 -26.10 3.49 -20.91
CA ASP A 438 -25.83 2.15 -21.46
C ASP A 438 -26.36 0.98 -20.62
N GLU A 439 -27.36 0.20 -21.02
CA GLU A 439 -27.85 -0.93 -20.20
C GLU A 439 -28.10 -2.22 -21.01
N ILE A 440 -27.84 -3.37 -20.39
CA ILE A 440 -28.04 -4.70 -20.99
C ILE A 440 -29.43 -5.24 -20.69
N PHE A 441 -30.08 -5.78 -21.73
CA PHE A 441 -31.41 -6.39 -21.67
C PHE A 441 -31.44 -7.71 -22.45
N GLY A 442 -32.37 -8.60 -22.10
CA GLY A 442 -32.61 -9.81 -22.88
C GLY A 442 -33.22 -9.48 -24.23
N CYS A 443 -32.81 -10.15 -25.32
CA CYS A 443 -33.35 -9.93 -26.68
C CYS A 443 -34.76 -10.50 -26.88
N PRO A 444 -35.59 -9.95 -27.81
CA PRO A 444 -36.96 -10.40 -28.02
C PRO A 444 -37.11 -11.85 -28.42
#